data_AF-A0A535QM97-F1
#
_entry.id   AF-A0A535QM97-F1
#
_cell.length_a   1.000
_cell.length_b   1.000
_cell.length_c   1.000
_cell.angle_alpha   90.00
_cell.angle_beta   90.00
_cell.angle_gamma   90.00
#
_symmetry.space_group_name_H-M   'P 1'
#
loop_
_entity.id
_entity.type
_entity.pdbx_description
1 polymer ?
#
loop_
_entity_poly.entity_id
_entity_poly.type
_entity_poly.pdbx_seq_one_letter_code
_entity_poly.pdbx_strand_id
1 'polypeptide(L)'
;SPFEAEDAVQETLLRAWKGLERFEGRAALRSWLYRIASNVCLDMLEGRNHRARPMDLGPAREPVESNLNTLPEATWIQPIPDSLLAAEGDPAELAVTRETIRLAFVAALQHLPPRQRAALILCEVLRWKAKEVAELLGMSVASVNSALQRARATLQSSGVSAYDPAPPMDAARQELLARYVRAFESYDLSALTSLIQEDARQSMPPYDLWLRGREDILAWWFGPGIGCRGSRLVPTVGANGRVAFGQYKPSVSGSGHDPWSLLVLELGSDQIEEFTFFLDTQALFPLFGLPPHLNAQP
;
A
#
# COMPACT_ATOMS: atom_id res chain seq x y z
N SER A 1 5.89 -6.98 2.25
CA SER A 1 6.40 -5.61 2.02
C SER A 1 7.16 -5.56 0.71
N PRO A 2 7.53 -4.38 0.17
CA PRO A 2 8.43 -4.30 -0.99
C PRO A 2 9.77 -5.00 -0.74
N PHE A 3 10.33 -4.90 0.47
CA PHE A 3 11.59 -5.57 0.83
C PHE A 3 11.47 -7.09 0.86
N GLU A 4 10.39 -7.64 1.43
CA GLU A 4 10.12 -9.08 1.39
C GLU A 4 9.91 -9.60 -0.04
N ALA A 5 9.34 -8.77 -0.92
CA ALA A 5 9.18 -9.12 -2.32
C ALA A 5 10.54 -9.18 -3.03
N GLU A 6 11.46 -8.26 -2.70
CA GLU A 6 12.83 -8.29 -3.21
C GLU A 6 13.58 -9.55 -2.72
N ASP A 7 13.51 -9.88 -1.44
CA ASP A 7 14.08 -11.11 -0.88
C ASP A 7 13.54 -12.36 -1.61
N ALA A 8 12.23 -12.40 -1.85
CA ALA A 8 11.59 -13.51 -2.58
C ALA A 8 12.11 -13.62 -4.02
N VAL A 9 12.32 -12.48 -4.71
CA VAL A 9 12.90 -12.45 -6.06
C VAL A 9 14.34 -12.95 -6.03
N GLN A 10 15.15 -12.50 -5.09
CA GLN A 10 16.55 -12.94 -4.95
C GLN A 10 16.62 -14.45 -4.71
N GLU A 11 15.86 -14.97 -3.75
CA GLU A 11 15.80 -16.41 -3.46
C GLU A 11 15.28 -17.22 -4.65
N THR A 12 14.29 -16.70 -5.39
CA THR A 12 13.80 -17.31 -6.62
C THR A 12 14.91 -17.45 -7.67
N LEU A 13 15.66 -16.37 -7.92
CA LEU A 13 16.75 -16.37 -8.89
C LEU A 13 17.88 -17.30 -8.47
N LEU A 14 18.21 -17.37 -7.18
CA LEU A 14 19.20 -18.30 -6.65
C LEU A 14 18.77 -19.76 -6.82
N ARG A 15 17.50 -20.09 -6.52
CA ARG A 15 16.94 -21.44 -6.74
C ARG A 15 16.88 -21.79 -8.22
N ALA A 16 16.52 -20.83 -9.07
CA ALA A 16 16.50 -21.00 -10.52
C ALA A 16 17.90 -21.29 -11.06
N TRP A 17 18.91 -20.48 -10.69
CA TRP A 17 20.29 -20.69 -11.12
C TRP A 17 20.80 -22.09 -10.76
N LYS A 18 20.61 -22.52 -9.50
CA LYS A 18 21.00 -23.86 -9.03
C LYS A 18 20.22 -24.99 -9.71
N GLY A 19 18.98 -24.73 -10.14
CA GLY A 19 18.12 -25.71 -10.78
C GLY A 19 18.22 -25.76 -12.30
N LEU A 20 18.89 -24.80 -12.93
CA LEU A 20 18.87 -24.59 -14.38
C LEU A 20 19.47 -25.77 -15.14
N GLU A 21 20.56 -26.36 -14.64
CA GLU A 21 21.18 -27.55 -15.26
C GLU A 21 20.25 -28.78 -15.28
N ARG A 22 19.27 -28.83 -14.37
CA ARG A 22 18.30 -29.92 -14.26
C ARG A 22 16.98 -29.59 -14.96
N PHE A 23 16.88 -28.44 -15.62
CA PHE A 23 15.66 -28.03 -16.31
C PHE A 23 15.55 -28.74 -17.65
N GLU A 24 14.67 -29.75 -17.71
CA GLU A 24 14.49 -30.62 -18.89
C GLU A 24 13.66 -29.99 -20.03
N GLY A 25 13.30 -28.69 -19.96
CA GLY A 25 12.55 -28.00 -21.02
C GLY A 25 11.11 -28.48 -21.25
N ARG A 26 10.56 -29.32 -20.37
CA ARG A 26 9.19 -29.87 -20.48
C ARG A 26 8.07 -28.85 -20.23
N ALA A 27 8.42 -27.68 -19.69
CA ALA A 27 7.53 -26.54 -19.51
C ALA A 27 8.20 -25.29 -20.10
N ALA A 28 7.44 -24.22 -20.36
CA ALA A 28 8.04 -22.94 -20.71
C ALA A 28 8.91 -22.43 -19.54
N LEU A 29 10.06 -21.80 -19.86
CA LEU A 29 10.98 -21.24 -18.85
C LEU A 29 10.26 -20.29 -17.88
N ARG A 30 9.35 -19.46 -18.41
CA ARG A 30 8.49 -18.57 -17.63
C ARG A 30 7.69 -19.36 -16.59
N SER A 31 6.98 -20.40 -16.99
CA SER A 31 6.16 -21.22 -16.09
C SER A 31 7.00 -21.93 -15.03
N TRP A 32 8.21 -22.34 -15.38
CA TRP A 32 9.16 -22.91 -14.42
C TRP A 32 9.61 -21.89 -13.37
N LEU A 33 9.98 -20.67 -13.77
CA LEU A 33 10.35 -19.59 -12.84
C LEU A 33 9.19 -19.20 -11.91
N TYR A 34 7.97 -19.05 -12.44
CA TYR A 34 6.79 -18.75 -11.61
C TYR A 34 6.49 -19.85 -10.59
N ARG A 35 6.78 -21.11 -10.92
CA ARG A 35 6.63 -22.21 -9.96
C ARG A 35 7.64 -22.10 -8.82
N ILE A 36 8.90 -21.77 -9.12
CA ILE A 36 9.92 -21.51 -8.09
C ILE A 36 9.48 -20.32 -7.22
N ALA A 37 9.10 -19.21 -7.85
CA ALA A 37 8.67 -18.00 -7.15
C ALA A 37 7.47 -18.25 -6.25
N SER A 38 6.46 -18.97 -6.74
CA SER A 38 5.26 -19.27 -5.96
C SER A 38 5.58 -20.15 -4.75
N ASN A 39 6.47 -21.12 -4.90
CA ASN A 39 6.91 -21.94 -3.76
C ASN A 39 7.69 -21.10 -2.74
N VAL A 40 8.65 -20.27 -3.18
CA VAL A 40 9.38 -19.35 -2.29
C VAL A 40 8.41 -18.45 -1.51
N CYS A 41 7.45 -17.82 -2.21
CA CYS A 41 6.46 -16.97 -1.57
C CYS A 41 5.58 -17.77 -0.58
N LEU A 42 5.12 -18.97 -0.93
CA LEU A 42 4.34 -19.81 -0.02
C LEU A 42 5.14 -20.21 1.23
N ASP A 43 6.40 -20.63 1.06
CA ASP A 43 7.31 -20.97 2.16
C ASP A 43 7.48 -19.76 3.11
N MET A 44 7.69 -18.56 2.55
CA MET A 44 7.84 -17.33 3.33
C MET A 44 6.57 -16.95 4.11
N LEU A 45 5.40 -17.36 3.62
CA LEU A 45 4.11 -17.06 4.23
C LEU A 45 3.70 -18.06 5.31
N GLU A 46 4.19 -19.29 5.27
CA GLU A 46 3.86 -20.32 6.27
C GLU A 46 4.48 -20.04 7.66
N GLY A 47 5.52 -19.20 7.74
CA GLY A 47 6.22 -18.87 8.98
C GLY A 47 6.01 -17.46 9.53
N ARG A 48 5.15 -16.62 8.91
CA ARG A 48 5.05 -15.19 9.23
C ARG A 48 3.65 -14.77 9.66
N ASN A 49 3.58 -13.81 10.60
CA ASN A 49 2.33 -13.15 10.95
C ASN A 49 1.82 -12.32 9.77
N HIS A 50 0.49 -12.26 9.63
CA HIS A 50 -0.17 -11.47 8.61
C HIS A 50 0.09 -9.98 8.87
N ARG A 51 0.60 -9.27 7.86
CA ARG A 51 0.69 -7.81 7.91
C ARG A 51 -0.73 -7.23 7.90
N ALA A 52 -0.94 -6.13 8.60
CA ALA A 52 -2.24 -5.50 8.77
C ALA A 52 -2.15 -3.97 8.64
N ARG A 53 -3.29 -3.31 8.41
CA ARG A 53 -3.43 -1.88 8.72
C ARG A 53 -3.87 -1.73 10.17
N PRO A 54 -3.66 -0.56 10.80
CA PRO A 54 -4.14 -0.31 12.16
C PRO A 54 -5.64 -0.59 12.35
N MET A 55 -6.48 -0.24 11.38
CA MET A 55 -7.92 -0.51 11.42
C MET A 55 -8.32 -1.99 11.35
N ASP A 56 -7.42 -2.86 10.91
CA ASP A 56 -7.65 -4.31 10.87
C ASP A 56 -7.33 -4.98 12.22
N LEU A 57 -6.66 -4.28 13.15
CA LEU A 57 -6.23 -4.81 14.46
C LEU A 57 -7.21 -4.50 15.60
N GLY A 58 -8.14 -3.57 15.41
CA GLY A 58 -9.07 -3.18 16.47
C GLY A 58 -9.88 -1.92 16.16
N PRO A 59 -10.74 -1.49 17.10
CA PRO A 59 -11.55 -0.28 16.93
C PRO A 59 -10.69 0.99 16.90
N ALA A 60 -11.27 2.08 16.38
CA ALA A 60 -10.67 3.39 16.44
C ALA A 60 -10.55 3.83 17.91
N ARG A 61 -9.56 4.68 18.22
CA ARG A 61 -9.35 5.17 19.58
C ARG A 61 -9.32 6.69 19.60
N GLU A 62 -9.51 7.25 20.79
CA GLU A 62 -9.50 8.69 21.01
C GLU A 62 -8.14 9.31 20.63
N PRO A 63 -8.12 10.56 20.12
CA PRO A 63 -6.94 11.25 19.63
C PRO A 63 -6.06 11.79 20.78
N VAL A 64 -5.55 10.89 21.61
CA VAL A 64 -4.68 11.21 22.76
C VAL A 64 -3.35 10.45 22.70
N GLU A 65 -2.26 11.06 23.15
CA GLU A 65 -0.90 10.48 23.08
C GLU A 65 -0.78 9.15 23.81
N SER A 66 -1.52 8.96 24.90
CA SER A 66 -1.52 7.70 25.67
C SER A 66 -2.03 6.49 24.87
N ASN A 67 -2.69 6.70 23.73
CA ASN A 67 -3.11 5.64 22.83
C ASN A 67 -2.07 5.28 21.76
N LEU A 68 -0.91 5.95 21.71
CA LEU A 68 0.18 5.62 20.79
C LEU A 68 0.98 4.41 21.28
N ASN A 69 0.67 3.21 20.76
CA ASN A 69 1.48 2.02 21.00
C ASN A 69 2.18 1.60 19.72
N THR A 70 3.50 1.43 19.79
CA THR A 70 4.29 0.97 18.65
C THR A 70 4.23 -0.56 18.56
N LEU A 71 3.92 -1.08 17.37
CA LEU A 71 4.14 -2.50 17.05
C LEU A 71 5.33 -2.66 16.10
N PRO A 72 5.96 -3.86 16.04
CA PRO A 72 7.08 -4.12 15.14
C PRO A 72 6.75 -3.81 13.68
N GLU A 73 7.73 -3.34 12.90
CA GLU A 73 7.58 -3.00 11.47
C GLU A 73 6.96 -4.15 10.65
N ALA A 74 7.34 -5.38 10.96
CA ALA A 74 6.81 -6.59 10.33
C ALA A 74 5.28 -6.80 10.51
N THR A 75 4.64 -6.03 11.41
CA THR A 75 3.18 -6.03 11.61
C THR A 75 2.46 -5.27 10.49
N TRP A 76 3.11 -4.26 9.91
CA TRP A 76 2.42 -3.26 9.10
C TRP A 76 2.48 -3.59 7.61
N ILE A 77 1.37 -3.40 6.92
CA ILE A 77 1.39 -3.35 5.45
C ILE A 77 2.18 -2.10 5.06
N GLN A 78 3.18 -2.28 4.19
CA GLN A 78 4.03 -1.19 3.71
C GLN A 78 3.60 -0.71 2.33
N PRO A 79 3.77 0.59 2.03
CA PRO A 79 3.44 1.17 0.74
C PRO A 79 4.43 0.68 -0.32
N ILE A 80 3.92 0.43 -1.53
CA ILE A 80 4.72 0.03 -2.70
C ILE A 80 4.63 1.14 -3.75
N PRO A 81 5.75 1.71 -4.20
CA PRO A 81 5.74 2.69 -5.28
C PRO A 81 5.12 2.13 -6.55
N ASP A 82 4.29 2.92 -7.22
CA ASP A 82 3.64 2.57 -8.48
C ASP A 82 4.63 2.37 -9.64
N SER A 83 5.87 2.85 -9.48
CA SER A 83 6.98 2.58 -10.39
C SER A 83 7.46 1.13 -10.32
N LEU A 84 7.35 0.46 -9.16
CA LEU A 84 7.70 -0.96 -9.01
C LEU A 84 6.58 -1.90 -9.48
N LEU A 85 5.36 -1.38 -9.62
CA LEU A 85 4.20 -2.13 -10.11
C LEU A 85 4.06 -2.06 -11.64
N ALA A 86 4.80 -1.16 -12.30
CA ALA A 86 4.78 -1.02 -13.73
C ALA A 86 5.72 -2.05 -14.39
N ALA A 87 5.15 -3.09 -14.99
CA ALA A 87 5.86 -3.85 -16.02
C ALA A 87 6.02 -3.00 -17.28
N GLU A 88 6.97 -3.32 -18.15
CA GLU A 88 6.97 -2.77 -19.51
C GLU A 88 5.69 -3.23 -20.25
N GLY A 89 4.87 -2.29 -20.73
CA GLY A 89 3.58 -2.59 -21.35
C GLY A 89 2.83 -1.34 -21.85
N ASP A 90 1.67 -1.55 -22.48
CA ASP A 90 0.79 -0.46 -22.93
C ASP A 90 0.32 0.37 -21.72
N PRO A 91 0.43 1.72 -21.76
CA PRO A 91 -0.11 2.62 -20.74
C PRO A 91 -1.53 2.28 -20.25
N ALA A 92 -2.41 1.78 -21.11
CA ALA A 92 -3.76 1.39 -20.73
C ALA A 92 -3.80 0.14 -19.82
N GLU A 93 -2.97 -0.88 -20.09
CA GLU A 93 -2.87 -2.09 -19.27
C GLU A 93 -2.21 -1.80 -17.91
N LEU A 94 -1.27 -0.86 -17.89
CA LEU A 94 -0.60 -0.40 -16.67
C LEU A 94 -1.54 0.37 -15.73
N ALA A 95 -2.45 1.17 -16.28
CA ALA A 95 -3.48 1.84 -15.50
C ALA A 95 -4.39 0.83 -14.79
N VAL A 96 -4.87 -0.18 -15.51
CA VAL A 96 -5.72 -1.25 -14.95
C VAL A 96 -4.98 -2.02 -13.84
N THR A 97 -3.71 -2.34 -14.04
CA THR A 97 -2.91 -3.07 -13.05
C THR A 97 -2.71 -2.25 -11.76
N ARG A 98 -2.46 -0.94 -11.86
CA ARG A 98 -2.33 -0.05 -10.69
C ARG A 98 -3.64 0.06 -9.92
N GLU A 99 -4.76 0.15 -10.62
CA GLU A 99 -6.10 0.19 -10.01
C GLU A 99 -6.43 -1.09 -9.22
N THR A 100 -5.94 -2.25 -9.67
CA THR A 100 -6.14 -3.52 -8.97
C THR A 100 -5.29 -3.65 -7.70
N ILE A 101 -4.17 -2.92 -7.55
CA ILE A 101 -3.22 -3.06 -6.42
C ILE A 101 -3.40 -1.92 -5.40
N ARG A 102 -4.66 -1.63 -5.03
CA ARG A 102 -4.99 -0.65 -3.98
C ARG A 102 -4.49 -1.09 -2.61
N LEU A 103 -4.11 -0.16 -1.74
CA LEU A 103 -3.67 -0.49 -0.37
C LEU A 103 -4.73 -1.31 0.40
N ALA A 104 -5.99 -0.90 0.32
CA ALA A 104 -7.12 -1.65 0.88
C ALA A 104 -7.26 -3.06 0.26
N PHE A 105 -6.96 -3.23 -1.03
CA PHE A 105 -6.96 -4.55 -1.67
C PHE A 105 -5.80 -5.40 -1.17
N VAL A 106 -4.60 -4.85 -1.09
CA VAL A 106 -3.42 -5.51 -0.51
C VAL A 106 -3.69 -5.94 0.93
N ALA A 107 -4.42 -5.14 1.71
CA ALA A 107 -4.87 -5.49 3.05
C ALA A 107 -5.90 -6.62 3.06
N ALA A 108 -6.91 -6.54 2.19
CA ALA A 108 -7.90 -7.60 2.06
C ALA A 108 -7.27 -8.96 1.67
N LEU A 109 -6.23 -8.94 0.83
CA LEU A 109 -5.44 -10.13 0.49
C LEU A 109 -4.76 -10.77 1.71
N GLN A 110 -4.49 -10.02 2.78
CA GLN A 110 -3.87 -10.58 4.00
C GLN A 110 -4.84 -11.47 4.75
N HIS A 111 -6.16 -11.36 4.56
CA HIS A 111 -7.13 -12.26 5.19
C HIS A 111 -7.28 -13.60 4.44
N LEU A 112 -6.67 -13.74 3.26
CA LEU A 112 -6.74 -14.96 2.47
C LEU A 112 -5.68 -15.97 2.90
N PRO A 113 -6.02 -17.27 3.02
CA PRO A 113 -5.02 -18.33 3.14
C PRO A 113 -4.02 -18.28 1.96
N PRO A 114 -2.73 -18.60 2.17
CA PRO A 114 -1.66 -18.40 1.18
C PRO A 114 -1.99 -18.93 -0.23
N ARG A 115 -2.52 -20.15 -0.33
CA ARG A 115 -2.90 -20.77 -1.61
C ARG A 115 -4.12 -20.12 -2.28
N GLN A 116 -5.06 -19.60 -1.50
CA GLN A 116 -6.22 -18.87 -2.05
C GLN A 116 -5.78 -17.53 -2.64
N ARG A 117 -4.90 -16.82 -1.91
CA ARG A 117 -4.25 -15.60 -2.41
C ARG A 117 -3.46 -15.84 -3.69
N ALA A 118 -2.63 -16.89 -3.72
CA ALA A 118 -1.86 -17.24 -4.91
C ALA A 118 -2.76 -17.54 -6.13
N ALA A 119 -3.82 -18.34 -5.94
CA ALA A 119 -4.77 -18.65 -7.00
C ALA A 119 -5.47 -17.38 -7.53
N LEU A 120 -5.90 -16.47 -6.64
CA LEU A 120 -6.52 -15.21 -7.01
C LEU A 120 -5.55 -14.32 -7.80
N ILE A 121 -4.33 -14.10 -7.32
CA ILE A 121 -3.35 -13.25 -8.02
C ILE A 121 -3.02 -13.83 -9.40
N LEU A 122 -2.73 -15.13 -9.49
CA LEU A 122 -2.36 -15.76 -10.77
C LEU A 122 -3.50 -15.69 -11.79
N CYS A 123 -4.73 -15.98 -11.39
CA CYS A 123 -5.88 -15.99 -12.31
C CYS A 123 -6.43 -14.60 -12.61
N GLU A 124 -6.58 -13.73 -11.61
CA GLU A 124 -7.33 -12.47 -11.74
C GLU A 124 -6.45 -11.26 -11.96
N VAL A 125 -5.20 -11.28 -11.48
CA VAL A 125 -4.23 -10.19 -11.71
C VAL A 125 -3.35 -10.53 -12.91
N LEU A 126 -2.72 -11.71 -12.90
CA LEU A 126 -1.79 -12.13 -13.96
C LEU A 126 -2.47 -12.81 -15.15
N ARG A 127 -3.79 -13.01 -15.10
CA ARG A 127 -4.62 -13.55 -16.20
C ARG A 127 -4.26 -14.97 -16.66
N TRP A 128 -3.71 -15.81 -15.79
CA TRP A 128 -3.44 -17.22 -16.09
C TRP A 128 -4.72 -18.06 -16.12
N LYS A 129 -4.71 -19.14 -16.91
CA LYS A 129 -5.84 -20.09 -16.93
C LYS A 129 -5.80 -20.97 -15.69
N ALA A 130 -6.98 -21.32 -15.17
CA ALA A 130 -7.10 -22.18 -13.98
C ALA A 130 -6.34 -23.52 -14.10
N LYS A 131 -6.22 -24.07 -15.32
CA LYS A 131 -5.42 -25.27 -15.59
C LYS A 131 -3.92 -25.05 -15.34
N GLU A 132 -3.37 -23.93 -15.83
CA GLU A 132 -1.95 -23.59 -15.65
C GLU A 132 -1.64 -23.34 -14.17
N VAL A 133 -2.56 -22.67 -13.47
CA VAL A 133 -2.44 -22.43 -12.02
C VAL A 133 -2.54 -23.74 -11.23
N ALA A 134 -3.41 -24.66 -11.63
CA ALA A 134 -3.55 -25.97 -11.00
C ALA A 134 -2.25 -26.78 -11.11
N GLU A 135 -1.66 -26.84 -12.31
CA GLU A 135 -0.36 -27.48 -12.55
C GLU A 135 0.76 -26.80 -11.74
N LEU A 136 0.77 -25.47 -11.70
CA LEU A 136 1.79 -24.69 -11.01
C LEU A 136 1.74 -24.85 -9.48
N LEU A 137 0.55 -24.83 -8.88
CA LEU A 137 0.35 -24.93 -7.43
C LEU A 137 0.22 -26.38 -6.92
N GLY A 138 0.31 -27.37 -7.81
CA GLY A 138 0.10 -28.78 -7.47
C GLY A 138 -1.33 -29.05 -6.94
N MET A 139 -2.33 -28.43 -7.55
CA MET A 139 -3.74 -28.51 -7.19
C MET A 139 -4.56 -29.11 -8.33
N SER A 140 -5.80 -29.54 -8.05
CA SER A 140 -6.77 -29.83 -9.12
C SER A 140 -7.39 -28.52 -9.64
N VAL A 141 -7.87 -28.51 -10.89
CA VAL A 141 -8.61 -27.35 -11.45
C VAL A 141 -9.84 -27.04 -10.59
N ALA A 142 -10.54 -28.06 -10.09
CA ALA A 142 -11.67 -27.89 -9.18
C ALA A 142 -11.23 -27.19 -7.87
N SER A 143 -10.07 -27.56 -7.32
CA SER A 143 -9.51 -26.91 -6.13
C SER A 143 -9.14 -25.45 -6.38
N VAL A 144 -8.61 -25.11 -7.57
CA VAL A 144 -8.33 -23.72 -7.96
C VAL A 144 -9.63 -22.91 -8.05
N ASN A 145 -10.65 -23.42 -8.73
CA ASN A 145 -11.95 -22.73 -8.85
C ASN A 145 -12.60 -22.52 -7.47
N SER A 146 -12.54 -23.52 -6.60
CA SER A 146 -13.04 -23.43 -5.24
C SER A 146 -12.26 -22.42 -4.39
N ALA A 147 -10.93 -22.33 -4.58
CA ALA A 147 -10.09 -21.31 -3.93
C ALA A 147 -10.46 -19.90 -4.39
N LEU A 148 -10.68 -19.69 -5.69
CA LEU A 148 -11.13 -18.41 -6.24
C LEU A 148 -12.49 -17.99 -5.69
N GLN A 149 -13.45 -18.93 -5.61
CA GLN A 149 -14.77 -18.65 -5.05
C GLN A 149 -14.67 -18.17 -3.60
N ARG A 150 -13.88 -18.85 -2.76
CA ARG A 150 -13.64 -18.44 -1.37
C ARG A 150 -12.93 -17.11 -1.28
N ALA A 151 -11.91 -16.90 -2.11
CA ALA A 151 -11.17 -15.64 -2.13
C ALA A 151 -12.09 -14.45 -2.44
N ARG A 152 -12.97 -14.58 -3.46
CA ARG A 152 -13.97 -13.56 -3.80
C ARG A 152 -14.94 -13.29 -2.66
N ALA A 153 -15.41 -14.33 -1.96
CA ALA A 153 -16.30 -14.17 -0.82
C ALA A 153 -15.63 -13.39 0.33
N THR A 154 -14.35 -13.66 0.62
CA THR A 154 -13.58 -12.88 1.60
C THR A 154 -13.43 -11.42 1.17
N LEU A 155 -13.05 -11.16 -0.09
CA LEU A 155 -12.90 -9.79 -0.59
C LEU A 155 -14.22 -9.00 -0.53
N GLN A 156 -15.34 -9.62 -0.91
CA GLN A 156 -16.67 -9.02 -0.82
C GLN A 156 -17.02 -8.63 0.62
N SER A 157 -16.68 -9.48 1.61
CA SER A 157 -16.92 -9.17 3.01
C SER A 157 -16.11 -7.98 3.53
N SER A 158 -14.95 -7.70 2.92
CA SER A 158 -14.10 -6.55 3.24
C SER A 158 -14.55 -5.27 2.52
N GLY A 159 -15.54 -5.33 1.63
CA GLY A 159 -15.98 -4.19 0.82
C GLY A 159 -14.94 -3.72 -0.20
N VAL A 160 -13.99 -4.58 -0.57
CA VAL A 160 -12.92 -4.26 -1.52
C VAL A 160 -12.99 -5.22 -2.70
N SER A 161 -13.08 -4.68 -3.91
CA SER A 161 -13.04 -5.46 -5.15
C SER A 161 -11.72 -5.26 -5.89
N ALA A 162 -11.19 -6.33 -6.48
CA ALA A 162 -10.09 -6.25 -7.45
C ALA A 162 -10.49 -5.51 -8.74
N TYR A 163 -11.80 -5.37 -8.97
CA TYR A 163 -12.39 -4.83 -10.19
C TYR A 163 -12.99 -3.43 -10.02
N ASP A 164 -12.91 -2.83 -8.83
CA ASP A 164 -13.38 -1.46 -8.64
C ASP A 164 -12.25 -0.51 -9.02
N PRO A 165 -12.29 0.08 -10.23
CA PRO A 165 -11.23 0.97 -10.68
C PRO A 165 -11.13 2.15 -9.70
N ALA A 166 -9.91 2.55 -9.37
CA ALA A 166 -9.73 3.85 -8.75
C ALA A 166 -10.19 4.90 -9.77
N PRO A 167 -11.01 5.89 -9.38
CA PRO A 167 -11.48 6.85 -10.38
C PRO A 167 -10.27 7.61 -10.96
N PRO A 168 -10.28 7.91 -12.27
CA PRO A 168 -9.15 8.52 -12.95
C PRO A 168 -8.80 9.87 -12.32
N MET A 169 -7.53 10.27 -12.46
CA MET A 169 -7.08 11.59 -12.00
C MET A 169 -7.57 12.69 -12.95
N ASP A 170 -8.82 13.11 -12.75
CA ASP A 170 -9.45 14.18 -13.51
C ASP A 170 -9.13 15.58 -12.94
N ALA A 171 -9.60 16.63 -13.64
CA ALA A 171 -9.37 18.02 -13.23
C ALA A 171 -9.96 18.36 -11.86
N ALA A 172 -11.09 17.74 -11.48
CA ALA A 172 -11.73 17.98 -10.20
C ALA A 172 -10.90 17.41 -9.04
N ARG A 173 -10.36 16.20 -9.23
CA ARG A 173 -9.45 15.56 -8.27
C ARG A 173 -8.12 16.28 -8.16
N GLN A 174 -7.58 16.78 -9.27
CA GLN A 174 -6.38 17.62 -9.25
C GLN A 174 -6.61 18.91 -8.45
N GLU A 175 -7.77 19.57 -8.62
CA GLU A 175 -8.10 20.76 -7.83
C GLU A 175 -8.35 20.43 -6.35
N LEU A 176 -8.99 19.29 -6.04
CA LEU A 176 -9.14 18.80 -4.67
C LEU A 176 -7.78 18.66 -3.98
N LEU A 177 -6.82 18.00 -4.64
CA LEU A 177 -5.46 17.85 -4.12
C LEU A 177 -4.75 19.20 -3.97
N ALA A 178 -4.87 20.09 -4.95
CA ALA A 178 -4.26 21.41 -4.88
C ALA A 178 -4.81 22.23 -3.71
N ARG A 179 -6.13 22.18 -3.47
CA ARG A 179 -6.78 22.80 -2.29
C ARG A 179 -6.28 22.17 -0.99
N TYR A 180 -6.16 20.85 -0.94
CA TYR A 180 -5.62 20.15 0.22
C TYR A 180 -4.18 20.56 0.52
N VAL A 181 -3.29 20.52 -0.46
CA VAL A 181 -1.87 20.91 -0.26
C VAL A 181 -1.79 22.34 0.26
N ARG A 182 -2.50 23.29 -0.38
CA ARG A 182 -2.53 24.68 0.08
C ARG A 182 -3.01 24.79 1.53
N ALA A 183 -4.13 24.15 1.85
CA ALA A 183 -4.72 24.21 3.20
C ALA A 183 -3.85 23.53 4.26
N PHE A 184 -3.19 22.43 3.90
CA PHE A 184 -2.29 21.69 4.79
C PHE A 184 -1.03 22.51 5.10
N GLU A 185 -0.37 23.04 4.08
CA GLU A 185 0.86 23.82 4.24
C GLU A 185 0.62 25.17 4.93
N SER A 186 -0.51 25.84 4.66
CA SER A 186 -0.92 27.05 5.38
C SER A 186 -1.52 26.77 6.75
N TYR A 187 -1.75 25.50 7.08
CA TYR A 187 -2.44 25.06 8.29
C TYR A 187 -3.84 25.69 8.47
N ASP A 188 -4.57 25.86 7.35
CA ASP A 188 -5.93 26.40 7.31
C ASP A 188 -6.96 25.32 7.64
N LEU A 189 -7.36 25.30 8.91
CA LEU A 189 -8.28 24.30 9.46
C LEU A 189 -9.68 24.40 8.88
N SER A 190 -10.15 25.62 8.55
CA SER A 190 -11.47 25.80 7.99
C SER A 190 -11.53 25.18 6.59
N ALA A 191 -10.49 25.42 5.79
CA ALA A 191 -10.35 24.78 4.50
C ALA A 191 -10.22 23.26 4.63
N LEU A 192 -9.33 22.75 5.51
CA LEU A 192 -9.14 21.31 5.74
C LEU A 192 -10.44 20.61 6.15
N THR A 193 -11.26 21.26 6.99
CA THR A 193 -12.55 20.71 7.43
C THR A 193 -13.48 20.42 6.23
N SER A 194 -13.50 21.31 5.23
CA SER A 194 -14.33 21.13 4.03
C SER A 194 -13.83 20.04 3.09
N LEU A 195 -12.55 19.69 3.17
CA LEU A 195 -11.87 18.76 2.26
C LEU A 195 -11.83 17.33 2.79
N ILE A 196 -12.04 17.14 4.09
CA ILE A 196 -12.01 15.83 4.76
C ILE A 196 -13.44 15.30 4.88
N GLN A 197 -13.64 14.04 4.49
CA GLN A 197 -14.92 13.36 4.60
C GLN A 197 -15.33 13.20 6.08
N GLU A 198 -16.63 13.23 6.37
CA GLU A 198 -17.14 13.17 7.74
C GLU A 198 -16.68 11.92 8.49
N ASP A 199 -16.65 10.76 7.84
CA ASP A 199 -16.22 9.46 8.38
C ASP A 199 -14.78 9.07 7.99
N ALA A 200 -13.98 10.07 7.58
CA ALA A 200 -12.60 9.85 7.14
C ALA A 200 -11.75 9.11 8.18
N ARG A 201 -10.70 8.44 7.71
CA ARG A 201 -9.83 7.61 8.55
C ARG A 201 -8.41 8.16 8.55
N GLN A 202 -7.74 8.07 9.68
CA GLN A 202 -6.32 8.39 9.77
C GLN A 202 -5.56 7.31 10.51
N SER A 203 -4.37 6.95 10.01
CA SER A 203 -3.44 6.11 10.73
C SER A 203 -1.98 6.54 10.52
N MET A 204 -1.09 6.17 11.43
CA MET A 204 0.33 6.55 11.39
C MET A 204 1.25 5.39 11.79
N PRO A 205 1.38 4.32 10.98
CA PRO A 205 2.32 3.23 11.29
C PRO A 205 3.73 3.77 11.60
N PRO A 206 4.36 3.35 12.71
CA PRO A 206 4.14 2.05 13.36
C PRO A 206 3.20 2.06 14.58
N TYR A 207 2.37 3.08 14.75
CA TYR A 207 1.39 3.11 15.83
C TYR A 207 0.14 2.28 15.50
N ASP A 208 -0.39 1.57 16.50
CA ASP A 208 -1.68 0.87 16.43
C ASP A 208 -2.90 1.81 16.52
N LEU A 209 -2.67 3.07 16.88
CA LEU A 209 -3.67 4.12 16.86
C LEU A 209 -4.15 4.40 15.43
N TRP A 210 -5.47 4.38 15.28
CA TRP A 210 -6.15 4.99 14.14
C TRP A 210 -7.38 5.75 14.60
N LEU A 211 -7.67 6.82 13.87
CA LEU A 211 -8.76 7.76 14.14
C LEU A 211 -9.85 7.58 13.10
N ARG A 212 -11.09 7.79 13.53
CA ARG A 212 -12.26 7.73 12.68
C ARG A 212 -13.06 9.01 12.82
N GLY A 213 -13.41 9.56 11.68
CA GLY A 213 -14.16 10.78 11.58
C GLY A 213 -13.27 12.01 11.54
N ARG A 214 -13.75 13.01 10.81
CA ARG A 214 -13.07 14.29 10.63
C ARG A 214 -12.77 15.00 11.95
N GLU A 215 -13.68 14.91 12.93
CA GLU A 215 -13.52 15.58 14.23
C GLU A 215 -12.31 15.06 14.99
N ASP A 216 -12.15 13.74 15.12
CA ASP A 216 -11.00 13.14 15.80
C ASP A 216 -9.69 13.41 15.06
N ILE A 217 -9.72 13.41 13.72
CA ILE A 217 -8.56 13.75 12.89
C ILE A 217 -8.11 15.19 13.16
N LEU A 218 -9.04 16.15 13.16
CA LEU A 218 -8.73 17.55 13.40
C LEU A 218 -8.33 17.80 14.86
N ALA A 219 -8.95 17.10 15.82
CA ALA A 219 -8.55 17.13 17.22
C ALA A 219 -7.11 16.64 17.41
N TRP A 220 -6.72 15.56 16.72
CA TRP A 220 -5.33 15.11 16.70
C TRP A 220 -4.41 16.18 16.12
N TRP A 221 -4.75 16.74 14.95
CA TRP A 221 -3.91 17.75 14.31
C TRP A 221 -3.72 18.98 15.20
N PHE A 222 -4.74 19.42 15.92
CA PHE A 222 -4.66 20.56 16.82
C PHE A 222 -3.94 20.26 18.14
N GLY A 223 -4.09 19.04 18.67
CA GLY A 223 -3.51 18.63 19.94
C GLY A 223 -2.17 17.90 19.73
N PRO A 224 -2.12 16.58 19.95
CA PRO A 224 -0.87 15.80 19.88
C PRO A 224 -0.08 15.95 18.56
N GLY A 225 -0.79 16.13 17.45
CA GLY A 225 -0.24 16.24 16.09
C GLY A 225 0.19 17.65 15.67
N ILE A 226 0.14 18.65 16.55
CA ILE A 226 0.40 20.06 16.23
C ILE A 226 1.78 20.30 15.61
N GLY A 227 2.74 19.40 15.85
CA GLY A 227 4.08 19.43 15.25
C GLY A 227 4.09 19.30 13.72
N CYS A 228 2.95 19.04 13.06
CA CYS A 228 2.80 19.11 11.60
C CYS A 228 2.65 20.55 11.07
N ARG A 229 2.45 21.55 11.94
CA ARG A 229 2.35 22.94 11.51
C ARG A 229 3.64 23.40 10.84
N GLY A 230 3.51 24.03 9.66
CA GLY A 230 4.63 24.48 8.85
C GLY A 230 5.28 23.37 8.01
N SER A 231 4.67 22.18 7.96
CA SER A 231 5.09 21.11 7.06
C SER A 231 4.98 21.50 5.60
N ARG A 232 5.82 20.86 4.78
CA ARG A 232 5.76 20.91 3.31
C ARG A 232 5.42 19.55 2.75
N LEU A 233 4.66 19.53 1.67
CA LEU A 233 4.32 18.32 0.93
C LEU A 233 5.04 18.31 -0.42
N VAL A 234 5.85 17.29 -0.66
CA VAL A 234 6.55 17.06 -1.93
C VAL A 234 5.84 15.92 -2.66
N PRO A 235 5.25 16.17 -3.85
CA PRO A 235 4.66 15.09 -4.65
C PRO A 235 5.70 14.02 -4.99
N THR A 236 5.28 12.75 -4.99
CA THR A 236 6.10 11.62 -5.46
C THR A 236 5.28 10.69 -6.35
N VAL A 237 5.89 9.62 -6.86
CA VAL A 237 5.17 8.51 -7.48
C VAL A 237 4.09 7.99 -6.53
N GLY A 238 2.97 7.55 -7.08
CA GLY A 238 1.89 6.99 -6.27
C GLY A 238 2.34 5.77 -5.46
N ALA A 239 1.57 5.45 -4.43
CA ALA A 239 1.76 4.26 -3.60
C ALA A 239 0.53 3.37 -3.71
N ASN A 240 0.69 2.12 -4.15
CA ASN A 240 -0.42 1.17 -4.29
C ASN A 240 -1.61 1.77 -5.07
N GLY A 241 -1.34 2.42 -6.19
CA GLY A 241 -2.34 3.08 -7.04
C GLY A 241 -2.97 4.33 -6.43
N ARG A 242 -2.39 4.90 -5.36
CA ARG A 242 -2.91 6.07 -4.64
C ARG A 242 -1.95 7.24 -4.69
N VAL A 243 -2.48 8.44 -4.46
CA VAL A 243 -1.68 9.66 -4.39
C VAL A 243 -0.80 9.61 -3.15
N ALA A 244 0.47 9.96 -3.33
CA ALA A 244 1.45 9.99 -2.25
C ALA A 244 2.27 11.29 -2.24
N PHE A 245 2.65 11.73 -1.05
CA PHE A 245 3.51 12.87 -0.79
C PHE A 245 4.58 12.51 0.22
N GLY A 246 5.80 13.02 0.04
CA GLY A 246 6.76 13.15 1.13
C GLY A 246 6.37 14.35 1.99
N GLN A 247 6.05 14.12 3.25
CA GLN A 247 5.83 15.19 4.22
C GLN A 247 7.12 15.50 4.97
N TYR A 248 7.48 16.77 4.98
CA TYR A 248 8.64 17.29 5.70
C TYR A 248 8.18 18.26 6.79
N LYS A 249 8.70 18.14 8.00
CA LYS A 249 8.45 19.08 9.10
C LYS A 249 9.54 20.13 9.18
N PRO A 250 9.27 21.35 9.69
CA PRO A 250 10.32 22.31 9.97
C PRO A 250 11.42 21.65 10.79
N SER A 251 12.67 21.79 10.33
CA SER A 251 13.80 21.13 10.96
C SER A 251 14.01 21.66 12.38
N VAL A 252 14.22 20.78 13.35
CA VAL A 252 14.45 21.16 14.75
C VAL A 252 15.92 21.55 14.96
N SER A 253 16.83 20.98 14.17
CA SER A 253 18.29 21.12 14.32
C SER A 253 18.95 22.18 13.43
N GLY A 254 18.19 22.84 12.54
CA GLY A 254 18.75 23.74 11.52
C GLY A 254 17.72 24.35 10.58
N SER A 255 18.20 24.93 9.48
CA SER A 255 17.34 25.53 8.45
C SER A 255 16.73 24.49 7.50
N GLY A 256 15.46 24.70 7.13
CA GLY A 256 14.77 23.87 6.14
C GLY A 256 13.77 22.91 6.77
N HIS A 257 13.59 21.74 6.15
CA HIS A 257 12.61 20.76 6.59
C HIS A 257 13.14 19.32 6.57
N ASP A 258 12.96 18.63 7.70
CA ASP A 258 13.34 17.22 7.93
C ASP A 258 12.22 16.27 7.48
N PRO A 259 12.54 15.07 6.98
CA PRO A 259 11.56 14.07 6.56
C PRO A 259 10.75 13.58 7.76
N TRP A 260 9.41 13.52 7.63
CA TRP A 260 8.54 13.07 8.72
C TRP A 260 7.66 11.87 8.35
N SER A 261 7.06 11.86 7.16
CA SER A 261 6.25 10.73 6.73
C SER A 261 6.13 10.62 5.22
N LEU A 262 5.87 9.42 4.74
CA LEU A 262 5.26 9.21 3.43
C LEU A 262 3.74 9.20 3.65
N LEU A 263 3.08 10.27 3.19
CA LEU A 263 1.63 10.42 3.25
C LEU A 263 1.00 9.77 2.03
N VAL A 264 0.13 8.78 2.23
CA VAL A 264 -0.71 8.17 1.20
C VAL A 264 -2.17 8.57 1.43
N LEU A 265 -2.81 9.08 0.38
CA LEU A 265 -4.19 9.56 0.42
C LEU A 265 -5.15 8.68 -0.36
N GLU A 266 -6.29 8.35 0.25
CA GLU A 266 -7.44 7.84 -0.48
C GLU A 266 -8.45 8.97 -0.75
N LEU A 267 -8.73 9.19 -2.04
CA LEU A 267 -9.64 10.23 -2.50
C LEU A 267 -11.01 9.65 -2.86
N GLY A 268 -12.05 10.29 -2.34
CA GLY A 268 -13.44 10.07 -2.72
C GLY A 268 -13.80 10.85 -3.98
N SER A 269 -15.08 11.15 -4.18
CA SER A 269 -15.54 11.98 -5.31
C SER A 269 -15.01 13.41 -5.23
N ASP A 270 -15.10 14.01 -4.05
CA ASP A 270 -14.91 15.45 -3.81
C ASP A 270 -14.24 15.76 -2.46
N GLN A 271 -13.95 14.73 -1.66
CA GLN A 271 -13.30 14.81 -0.35
C GLN A 271 -12.25 13.71 -0.18
N ILE A 272 -11.40 13.87 0.82
CA ILE A 272 -10.39 12.88 1.22
C ILE A 272 -10.99 11.94 2.26
N GLU A 273 -10.90 10.64 2.00
CA GLU A 273 -11.53 9.58 2.79
C GLU A 273 -10.53 8.94 3.77
N GLU A 274 -9.25 8.85 3.41
CA GLU A 274 -8.25 8.20 4.27
C GLU A 274 -6.87 8.84 4.14
N PHE A 275 -6.21 8.96 5.30
CA PHE A 275 -4.84 9.42 5.46
C PHE A 275 -4.03 8.29 6.10
N THR A 276 -2.97 7.84 5.43
CA THR A 276 -1.98 6.96 6.05
C THR A 276 -0.62 7.62 6.02
N PHE A 277 -0.06 7.90 7.19
CA PHE A 277 1.27 8.49 7.34
C PHE A 277 2.27 7.40 7.74
N PHE A 278 3.04 6.90 6.78
CA PHE A 278 4.10 5.94 7.08
C PHE A 278 5.33 6.68 7.62
N LEU A 279 5.70 6.40 8.87
CA LEU A 279 6.74 7.16 9.58
C LEU A 279 8.16 6.63 9.35
N ASP A 280 8.33 5.46 8.72
CA ASP A 280 9.65 4.89 8.40
C ASP A 280 10.28 5.57 7.17
N THR A 281 10.57 6.86 7.31
CA THR A 281 11.10 7.68 6.21
C THR A 281 12.49 7.26 5.78
N GLN A 282 13.29 6.68 6.68
CA GLN A 282 14.64 6.19 6.36
C GLN A 282 14.60 5.07 5.32
N ALA A 283 13.66 4.13 5.44
CA ALA A 283 13.49 3.06 4.45
C ALA A 283 12.69 3.53 3.23
N LEU A 284 11.64 4.35 3.44
CA LEU A 284 10.67 4.66 2.40
C LEU A 284 11.09 5.81 1.47
N PHE A 285 11.76 6.85 1.96
CA PHE A 285 12.08 8.01 1.10
C PHE A 285 13.01 7.66 -0.07
N PRO A 286 14.08 6.86 0.13
CA PRO A 286 14.90 6.38 -0.99
C PRO A 286 14.08 5.57 -2.01
N LEU A 287 13.17 4.72 -1.53
CA LEU A 287 12.30 3.88 -2.37
C LEU A 287 11.34 4.70 -3.25
N PHE A 288 10.91 5.86 -2.75
CA PHE A 288 10.03 6.81 -3.45
C PHE A 288 10.78 7.96 -4.14
N GLY A 289 12.12 7.93 -4.18
CA GLY A 289 12.93 8.98 -4.80
C GLY A 289 12.78 10.36 -4.13
N LEU A 290 12.39 10.39 -2.86
CA LEU A 290 12.20 11.61 -2.09
C LEU A 290 13.54 12.10 -1.50
N PRO A 291 13.80 13.42 -1.48
CA PRO A 291 15.04 13.94 -0.92
C PRO A 291 15.14 13.67 0.59
N PRO A 292 16.35 13.43 1.13
CA PRO A 292 16.53 13.18 2.55
C PRO A 292 16.36 14.44 3.42
N HIS A 293 16.38 15.63 2.81
CA HIS A 293 16.21 16.94 3.46
C HIS A 293 15.72 17.97 2.45
N LEU A 294 14.94 18.96 2.88
CA LEU A 294 14.63 20.14 2.07
C LEU A 294 15.38 21.36 2.61
N ASN A 295 16.19 21.98 1.76
CA ASN A 295 16.85 23.23 2.11
C ASN A 295 15.82 24.37 2.30
N ALA A 296 16.14 25.33 3.17
CA ALA A 296 15.39 26.57 3.24
C ALA A 296 15.38 27.23 1.85
N GLN A 297 14.20 27.69 1.40
CA GLN A 297 14.16 28.54 0.20
C GLN A 297 14.95 29.82 0.49
N PRO A 298 15.82 30.26 -0.44
CA PRO A 298 16.62 31.46 -0.29
C PRO A 298 15.77 32.73 -0.16
#